data_AF-A0AAE9WFT2-F1
#
_entry.id   AF-A0AAE9WFT2-F1
#
_cell.length_a   1.000
_cell.length_b   1.000
_cell.length_c   1.000
_cell.angle_alpha   90.00
_cell.angle_beta   90.00
_cell.angle_gamma   90.00
#
_symmetry.space_group_name_H-M   'P 1'
#
loop_
_entity.id
_entity.type
_entity.pdbx_description
1 polymer ?
#
loop_
_entity_poly.entity_id
_entity_poly.type
_entity_poly.pdbx_seq_one_letter_code
_entity_poly.pdbx_strand_id
1 'polypeptide(L)'
;MDAKSLKDLWNETNQLKETKGISQETVPQLVKGYESCLGLVRRVRLFSMNEDIDEVKTSELRYLLLDFELAKCMEQWMQNDRLKVIEYSKSCYENFLRICEGYGLKPLPVSSFTKDTNTRAIKIARYKLRKDMEKEMDSMTKGKIQDEELERRWWINKIRMALEDTVDDFEHIEMEIQILRSSRIQLQGNEEDAITKGKETLRKEEQGKQDHNTWKLDLLSKETLLDPKNRPIQPFTIVSDRNTTSKNVFGPGYNLPTMSVDEYLDEEYKRGNIISQKDNQDQEGSADDEEDDEIADAKTMKARYWDEYTEANPRGSGNTMVNRG
;
A
#
# COMPACT_ATOMS: atom_id res chain seq x y z
N MET A 1 -40.24 -16.40 -0.87
CA MET A 1 -38.76 -16.37 -0.95
C MET A 1 -38.29 -17.27 0.16
N ASP A 2 -37.78 -18.45 -0.17
CA ASP A 2 -37.40 -19.43 0.84
C ASP A 2 -36.27 -18.86 1.70
N ALA A 3 -36.52 -18.75 3.00
CA ALA A 3 -35.53 -18.27 3.94
C ALA A 3 -34.41 -19.31 4.04
N LYS A 4 -33.31 -19.07 3.31
CA LYS A 4 -32.10 -19.89 3.40
C LYS A 4 -31.60 -19.91 4.85
N SER A 5 -31.17 -21.08 5.33
CA SER A 5 -30.62 -21.19 6.68
C SER A 5 -29.27 -20.46 6.79
N LEU A 6 -28.89 -20.05 8.00
CA LEU A 6 -27.60 -19.39 8.25
C LEU A 6 -26.41 -20.26 7.78
N LYS A 7 -26.52 -21.57 7.98
CA LYS A 7 -25.49 -22.54 7.56
C LYS A 7 -25.37 -22.61 6.05
N ASP A 8 -26.49 -22.62 5.33
CA ASP A 8 -26.48 -22.71 3.87
C ASP A 8 -25.91 -21.43 3.25
N LEU A 9 -26.30 -20.26 3.77
CA LEU A 9 -25.77 -18.96 3.31
C LEU A 9 -24.26 -18.85 3.53
N TRP A 10 -23.76 -19.28 4.69
CA TRP A 10 -22.34 -19.28 4.99
C TRP A 10 -21.54 -20.22 4.08
N ASN A 11 -22.07 -21.41 3.80
CA ASN A 11 -21.41 -22.37 2.93
C ASN A 11 -21.40 -21.89 1.47
N GLU A 12 -22.51 -21.33 0.98
CA GLU A 12 -22.62 -20.77 -0.38
C GLU A 12 -21.64 -19.61 -0.59
N THR A 13 -21.54 -18.72 0.40
CA THR A 13 -20.62 -17.57 0.34
C THR A 13 -19.16 -17.98 0.39
N ASN A 14 -18.79 -18.91 1.28
CA ASN A 14 -17.42 -19.40 1.32
C ASN A 14 -17.04 -20.24 0.10
N GLN A 15 -17.96 -21.04 -0.44
CA GLN A 15 -17.73 -21.76 -1.69
C GLN A 15 -17.51 -20.79 -2.86
N LEU A 16 -18.27 -19.68 -2.91
CA LEU A 16 -18.05 -18.63 -3.90
C LEU A 16 -16.66 -17.99 -3.74
N LYS A 17 -16.24 -17.72 -2.50
CA LYS A 17 -14.91 -17.19 -2.18
C LYS A 17 -13.79 -18.15 -2.61
N GLU A 18 -13.93 -19.44 -2.34
CA GLU A 18 -12.92 -20.46 -2.69
C GLU A 18 -12.82 -20.70 -4.20
N THR A 19 -13.96 -20.70 -4.91
CA THR A 19 -13.99 -21.03 -6.35
C THR A 19 -13.58 -19.88 -7.26
N LYS A 20 -14.01 -18.65 -6.94
CA LYS A 20 -13.80 -17.47 -7.80
C LYS A 20 -12.83 -16.45 -7.22
N GLY A 21 -12.39 -16.64 -5.98
CA GLY A 21 -11.55 -15.68 -5.28
C GLY A 21 -12.25 -14.35 -5.00
N ILE A 22 -11.48 -13.45 -4.39
CA ILE A 22 -11.91 -12.07 -4.11
C ILE A 22 -11.52 -11.21 -5.33
N SER A 23 -12.47 -11.02 -6.24
CA SER A 23 -12.32 -10.22 -7.46
C SER A 23 -13.39 -9.13 -7.49
N GLN A 24 -13.18 -8.05 -8.26
CA GLN A 24 -14.13 -6.92 -8.30
C GLN A 24 -15.56 -7.34 -8.68
N GLU A 25 -15.74 -8.39 -9.49
CA GLU A 25 -17.05 -8.92 -9.88
C GLU A 25 -17.72 -9.76 -8.77
N THR A 26 -16.92 -10.40 -7.92
CA THR A 26 -17.41 -11.34 -6.89
C THR A 26 -17.63 -10.67 -5.55
N VAL A 27 -16.86 -9.63 -5.24
CA VAL A 27 -16.95 -8.86 -3.99
C VAL A 27 -18.38 -8.41 -3.66
N PRO A 28 -19.18 -7.82 -4.59
CA PRO A 28 -20.54 -7.40 -4.26
C PRO A 28 -21.45 -8.58 -3.84
N GLN A 29 -21.25 -9.75 -4.43
CA GLN A 29 -22.00 -10.97 -4.10
C GLN A 29 -21.58 -11.51 -2.73
N LEU A 30 -20.27 -11.52 -2.45
CA LEU A 30 -19.70 -11.94 -1.18
C LEU A 30 -20.17 -11.03 -0.03
N VAL A 31 -20.06 -9.72 -0.22
CA VAL A 31 -20.53 -8.72 0.74
C VAL A 31 -22.00 -8.94 1.08
N LYS A 32 -22.88 -9.03 0.07
CA LYS A 32 -24.32 -9.24 0.29
C LYS A 32 -24.60 -10.53 1.06
N GLY A 33 -23.85 -11.58 0.77
CA GLY A 33 -23.96 -12.86 1.45
C GLY A 33 -23.52 -12.79 2.92
N TYR A 34 -22.37 -12.18 3.21
CA TYR A 34 -21.89 -12.00 4.58
C TYR A 34 -22.77 -11.05 5.39
N GLU A 35 -23.28 -9.96 4.79
CA GLU A 35 -24.25 -9.07 5.44
C GLU A 35 -25.56 -9.79 5.79
N SER A 36 -26.02 -10.68 4.90
CA SER A 36 -27.21 -11.51 5.16
C SER A 36 -26.97 -12.47 6.33
N CYS A 37 -25.79 -13.11 6.39
CA CYS A 37 -25.39 -13.97 7.50
C CYS A 37 -25.33 -13.17 8.82
N LEU A 38 -24.68 -12.01 8.79
CA LEU A 38 -24.52 -11.12 9.95
C LEU A 38 -25.87 -10.62 10.46
N GLY A 39 -26.79 -10.27 9.55
CA GLY A 39 -28.16 -9.89 9.89
C GLY A 39 -28.94 -11.00 10.60
N LEU A 40 -28.73 -12.26 10.19
CA LEU A 40 -29.32 -13.42 10.87
C LEU A 40 -28.70 -13.67 12.24
N VAL A 41 -27.36 -13.63 12.35
CA VAL A 41 -26.64 -13.79 13.63
C VAL A 41 -27.09 -12.75 14.65
N ARG A 42 -27.20 -11.48 14.24
CA ARG A 42 -27.69 -10.39 15.10
C ARG A 42 -29.16 -10.55 15.50
N ARG A 43 -30.00 -11.11 14.61
CA ARG A 43 -31.41 -11.39 14.91
C ARG A 43 -31.58 -12.55 15.88
N VAL A 44 -30.78 -13.60 15.72
CA VAL A 44 -30.76 -14.76 16.62
C VAL A 44 -30.10 -14.43 17.96
N ARG A 45 -29.28 -13.36 18.01
CA ARG A 45 -28.46 -12.98 19.17
C ARG A 45 -27.58 -14.14 19.64
N LEU A 46 -26.90 -14.74 18.66
CA LEU A 46 -26.10 -15.95 18.85
C LEU A 46 -24.86 -15.72 19.73
N PHE A 47 -24.43 -14.46 19.87
CA PHE A 47 -23.28 -14.07 20.67
C PHE A 47 -23.70 -13.02 21.70
N SER A 48 -23.25 -13.21 22.93
CA SER A 48 -23.43 -12.28 24.05
C SER A 48 -22.08 -11.83 24.58
N MET A 49 -21.99 -10.57 25.03
CA MET A 49 -20.74 -9.98 25.54
C MET A 49 -20.28 -10.56 26.89
N ASN A 50 -21.11 -11.36 27.54
CA ASN A 50 -20.86 -11.92 28.87
C ASN A 50 -20.57 -13.44 28.82
N GLU A 51 -20.37 -14.01 27.64
CA GLU A 51 -20.06 -15.43 27.46
C GLU A 51 -18.55 -15.63 27.32
N ASP A 52 -18.05 -16.74 27.86
CA ASP A 52 -16.68 -17.17 27.60
C ASP A 52 -16.60 -17.91 26.26
N ILE A 53 -15.43 -17.92 25.62
CA ILE A 53 -15.25 -18.61 24.34
C ILE A 53 -15.65 -20.09 24.44
N ASP A 54 -15.43 -20.70 25.62
CA ASP A 54 -15.74 -22.09 25.97
C ASP A 54 -17.24 -22.42 26.03
N GLU A 55 -18.10 -21.42 26.17
CA GLU A 55 -19.56 -21.59 26.20
C GLU A 55 -20.17 -21.62 24.80
N VAL A 56 -19.44 -21.16 23.78
CA VAL A 56 -19.88 -21.15 22.37
C VAL A 56 -19.71 -22.55 21.76
N LYS A 57 -20.73 -23.03 21.04
CA LYS A 57 -20.64 -24.32 20.34
C LYS A 57 -19.57 -24.30 19.25
N THR A 58 -18.89 -25.42 19.06
CA THR A 58 -17.82 -25.59 18.06
C THR A 58 -18.28 -25.21 16.64
N SER A 59 -19.52 -25.56 16.27
CA SER A 59 -20.10 -25.21 14.96
C SER A 59 -20.38 -23.71 14.76
N GLU A 60 -20.53 -22.98 15.86
CA GLU A 60 -20.93 -21.56 15.88
C GLU A 60 -19.72 -20.61 15.87
N LEU A 61 -18.55 -21.08 16.32
CA LEU A 61 -17.29 -20.31 16.32
C LEU A 61 -16.95 -19.69 14.95
N ARG A 62 -17.33 -20.35 13.87
CA ARG A 62 -17.11 -19.87 12.49
C ARG A 62 -17.76 -18.51 12.24
N TYR A 63 -18.89 -18.24 12.88
CA TYR A 63 -19.65 -17.02 12.69
C TYR A 63 -19.04 -15.81 13.41
N LEU A 64 -18.11 -16.02 14.36
CA LEU A 64 -17.32 -14.91 14.93
C LEU A 64 -16.44 -14.23 13.88
N LEU A 65 -16.03 -14.97 12.84
CA LEU A 65 -15.22 -14.45 11.74
C LEU A 65 -16.01 -13.65 10.70
N LEU A 66 -17.34 -13.52 10.82
CA LEU A 66 -18.18 -12.86 9.82
C LEU A 66 -17.78 -11.40 9.58
N ASP A 67 -17.63 -10.63 10.67
CA ASP A 67 -17.24 -9.21 10.58
C ASP A 67 -15.84 -9.06 9.98
N PHE A 68 -14.90 -9.97 10.31
CA PHE A 68 -13.55 -10.01 9.73
C PHE A 68 -13.56 -10.31 8.22
N GLU A 69 -14.28 -11.34 7.80
CA GLU A 69 -14.35 -11.75 6.39
C GLU A 69 -15.07 -10.70 5.52
N LEU A 70 -16.10 -10.05 6.08
CA LEU A 70 -16.76 -8.92 5.46
C LEU A 70 -15.77 -7.75 5.26
N ALA A 71 -15.00 -7.41 6.29
CA ALA A 71 -14.00 -6.34 6.23
C ALA A 71 -12.93 -6.63 5.17
N LYS A 72 -12.43 -7.88 5.08
CA LYS A 72 -11.49 -8.30 4.04
C LYS A 72 -12.06 -8.17 2.62
N CYS A 73 -13.33 -8.49 2.42
CA CYS A 73 -13.97 -8.26 1.12
C CYS A 73 -14.07 -6.76 0.79
N MET A 74 -14.40 -5.92 1.77
CA MET A 74 -14.50 -4.47 1.61
C MET A 74 -13.15 -3.81 1.31
N GLU A 75 -12.07 -4.29 1.95
CA GLU A 75 -10.70 -3.84 1.70
C GLU A 75 -10.32 -4.01 0.22
N GLN A 76 -10.76 -5.11 -0.41
CA GLN A 76 -10.51 -5.41 -1.81
C GLN A 76 -11.48 -4.72 -2.78
N TRP A 77 -12.54 -4.07 -2.29
CA TRP A 77 -13.54 -3.44 -3.16
C TRP A 77 -13.06 -2.07 -3.65
N MET A 78 -12.78 -1.93 -4.95
CA MET A 78 -12.28 -0.67 -5.54
C MET A 78 -13.33 0.13 -6.29
N GLN A 79 -14.50 -0.46 -6.56
CA GLN A 79 -15.61 0.24 -7.20
C GLN A 79 -16.47 0.87 -6.11
N ASN A 80 -16.63 2.21 -6.12
CA ASN A 80 -17.46 3.10 -5.27
C ASN A 80 -16.64 4.24 -4.63
N ASP A 81 -17.30 5.07 -3.81
CA ASP A 81 -16.67 6.06 -2.91
C ASP A 81 -15.77 5.31 -1.90
N ARG A 82 -14.51 5.11 -2.29
CA ARG A 82 -13.52 4.31 -1.56
C ARG A 82 -13.41 4.70 -0.09
N LEU A 83 -13.53 5.99 0.22
CA LEU A 83 -13.48 6.48 1.59
C LEU A 83 -14.58 5.84 2.44
N LYS A 84 -15.82 5.81 1.95
CA LYS A 84 -16.95 5.21 2.68
C LYS A 84 -16.81 3.70 2.83
N VAL A 85 -16.32 3.03 1.80
CA VAL A 85 -16.10 1.57 1.83
C VAL A 85 -15.07 1.21 2.89
N ILE A 86 -13.97 1.97 2.97
CA ILE A 86 -12.91 1.73 3.94
C ILE A 86 -13.30 2.14 5.35
N GLU A 87 -14.08 3.21 5.53
CA GLU A 87 -14.69 3.55 6.83
C GLU A 87 -15.66 2.45 7.32
N TYR A 88 -16.41 1.84 6.40
CA TYR A 88 -17.25 0.69 6.72
C TYR A 88 -16.43 -0.55 7.08
N SER A 89 -15.35 -0.83 6.34
CA SER A 89 -14.39 -1.90 6.65
C SER A 89 -13.80 -1.72 8.05
N LYS A 90 -13.34 -0.50 8.39
CA LYS A 90 -12.86 -0.13 9.72
C LYS A 90 -13.90 -0.44 10.80
N SER A 91 -15.16 -0.04 10.58
CA SER A 91 -16.25 -0.31 11.53
C SER A 91 -16.50 -1.81 11.73
N CYS A 92 -16.33 -2.63 10.70
CA CYS A 92 -16.43 -4.09 10.79
C CYS A 92 -15.28 -4.68 11.62
N TYR A 93 -14.04 -4.26 11.38
CA TYR A 93 -12.89 -4.67 12.18
C TYR A 93 -13.02 -4.28 13.66
N GLU A 94 -13.48 -3.05 13.96
CA GLU A 94 -13.71 -2.61 15.34
C GLU A 94 -14.78 -3.47 16.04
N ASN A 95 -15.83 -3.86 15.33
CA ASN A 95 -16.85 -4.75 15.88
C ASN A 95 -16.29 -6.16 16.14
N PHE A 96 -15.51 -6.71 15.21
CA PHE A 96 -14.82 -7.98 15.39
C PHE A 96 -13.90 -7.96 16.62
N LEU A 97 -13.05 -6.94 16.75
CA LEU A 97 -12.17 -6.76 17.90
C LEU A 97 -12.94 -6.66 19.21
N ARG A 98 -14.05 -5.90 19.24
CA ARG A 98 -14.91 -5.76 20.42
C ARG A 98 -15.52 -7.09 20.84
N ILE A 99 -16.00 -7.88 19.87
CA ILE A 99 -16.57 -9.21 20.13
C ILE A 99 -15.48 -10.12 20.68
N CYS A 100 -14.32 -10.20 20.02
CA CYS A 100 -13.19 -11.01 20.47
C CYS A 100 -12.72 -10.64 21.89
N GLU A 101 -12.64 -9.35 22.21
CA GLU A 101 -12.28 -8.88 23.54
C GLU A 101 -13.29 -9.35 24.61
N GLY A 102 -14.59 -9.30 24.30
CA GLY A 102 -15.66 -9.80 25.18
C GLY A 102 -15.50 -11.29 25.50
N TYR A 103 -15.09 -12.09 24.52
CA TYR A 103 -14.81 -13.53 24.67
C TYR A 103 -13.41 -13.84 25.24
N GLY A 104 -12.67 -12.84 25.74
CA GLY A 104 -11.33 -13.02 26.32
C GLY A 104 -10.21 -13.27 25.31
N LEU A 105 -10.48 -13.14 24.01
CA LEU A 105 -9.49 -13.27 22.94
C LEU A 105 -8.84 -11.91 22.72
N LYS A 106 -7.59 -11.76 23.18
CA LYS A 106 -6.80 -10.54 23.03
C LYS A 106 -5.63 -10.77 22.09
N PRO A 107 -5.28 -9.78 21.25
CA PRO A 107 -4.05 -9.84 20.49
C PRO A 107 -2.85 -9.80 21.43
N LEU A 108 -1.68 -10.22 20.95
CA LEU A 108 -0.44 -10.15 21.71
C LEU A 108 -0.25 -8.76 22.32
N PRO A 109 0.02 -8.64 23.64
CA PRO A 109 0.10 -7.36 24.31
C PRO A 109 1.26 -6.54 23.75
N VAL A 110 0.91 -5.50 23.01
CA VAL A 110 1.85 -4.50 22.49
C VAL A 110 2.49 -3.69 23.63
N SER A 111 1.84 -3.66 24.79
CA SER A 111 2.25 -2.94 26.00
C SER A 111 3.58 -3.41 26.63
N SER A 112 4.07 -4.61 26.31
CA SER A 112 5.35 -5.10 26.86
C SER A 112 6.57 -4.49 26.15
N PHE A 113 6.35 -3.68 25.12
CA PHE A 113 7.40 -3.03 24.34
C PHE A 113 7.24 -1.51 24.46
N THR A 114 8.16 -0.88 25.19
CA THR A 114 8.27 0.57 25.32
C THR A 114 8.44 1.23 23.94
N LYS A 115 7.84 2.42 23.79
CA LYS A 115 7.52 3.10 22.52
C LYS A 115 8.66 3.31 21.52
N ASP A 116 9.93 3.19 21.91
CA ASP A 116 11.04 3.66 21.08
C ASP A 116 12.03 2.60 20.57
N THR A 117 11.90 1.30 20.93
CA THR A 117 12.98 0.33 20.58
C THR A 117 12.59 -0.98 19.94
N ASN A 118 11.31 -1.34 19.75
CA ASN A 118 11.01 -2.71 19.32
C ASN A 118 9.80 -2.93 18.40
N THR A 119 9.43 -1.97 17.54
CA THR A 119 8.41 -2.20 16.48
C THR A 119 8.77 -3.40 15.61
N ARG A 120 10.06 -3.55 15.28
CA ARG A 120 10.59 -4.72 14.55
C ARG A 120 10.48 -6.01 15.38
N ALA A 121 10.79 -5.98 16.67
CA ALA A 121 10.71 -7.17 17.51
C ALA A 121 9.25 -7.63 17.73
N ILE A 122 8.30 -6.67 17.86
CA ILE A 122 6.86 -6.97 17.88
C ILE A 122 6.45 -7.65 16.58
N LYS A 123 6.82 -7.09 15.42
CA LYS A 123 6.51 -7.70 14.10
C LYS A 123 7.12 -9.09 13.96
N ILE A 124 8.35 -9.30 14.44
CA ILE A 124 8.99 -10.62 14.46
C ILE A 124 8.23 -11.59 15.38
N ALA A 125 7.82 -11.15 16.57
CA ALA A 125 7.08 -11.97 17.52
C ALA A 125 5.71 -12.36 16.98
N ARG A 126 4.97 -11.41 16.41
CA ARG A 126 3.68 -11.65 15.73
C ARG A 126 3.84 -12.62 14.56
N TYR A 127 4.84 -12.39 13.70
CA TYR A 127 5.12 -13.27 12.57
C TYR A 127 5.45 -14.71 13.02
N LYS A 128 6.24 -14.87 14.08
CA LYS A 128 6.54 -16.18 14.67
C LYS A 128 5.27 -16.84 15.21
N LEU A 129 4.47 -16.12 16.01
CA LEU A 129 3.21 -16.64 16.55
C LEU A 129 2.28 -17.09 15.42
N ARG A 130 2.09 -16.24 14.41
CA ARG A 130 1.28 -16.55 13.22
C ARG A 130 1.74 -17.83 12.55
N LYS A 131 3.05 -17.94 12.31
CA LYS A 131 3.66 -19.12 11.66
C LYS A 131 3.52 -20.39 12.48
N ASP A 132 3.60 -20.30 13.80
CA ASP A 132 3.44 -21.46 14.67
C ASP A 132 1.97 -21.91 14.74
N MET A 133 1.01 -20.98 14.79
CA MET A 133 -0.42 -21.32 14.68
C MET A 133 -0.77 -21.92 13.31
N GLU A 134 -0.17 -21.42 12.22
CA GLU A 134 -0.36 -21.98 10.87
C GLU A 134 0.16 -23.43 10.77
N LYS A 135 1.35 -23.71 11.31
CA LYS A 135 1.88 -25.08 11.38
C LYS A 135 0.98 -26.00 12.22
N GLU A 136 0.48 -25.51 13.35
CA GLU A 136 -0.45 -26.28 14.19
C GLU A 136 -1.72 -26.61 13.40
N MET A 137 -2.33 -25.63 12.73
CA MET A 137 -3.51 -25.84 11.90
C MET A 137 -3.27 -26.83 10.75
N ASP A 138 -2.12 -26.77 10.08
CA ASP A 138 -1.76 -27.68 9.01
C ASP A 138 -1.56 -29.13 9.50
N SER A 139 -0.94 -29.29 10.67
CA SER A 139 -0.77 -30.60 11.29
C SER A 139 -2.12 -31.24 11.64
N MET A 140 -3.06 -30.41 12.11
CA MET A 140 -4.40 -30.81 12.54
C MET A 140 -5.34 -31.07 11.36
N THR A 141 -5.08 -30.47 10.19
CA THR A 141 -5.85 -30.72 8.97
C THR A 141 -5.46 -32.04 8.30
N LYS A 142 -4.20 -32.48 8.47
CA LYS A 142 -3.67 -33.73 7.91
C LYS A 142 -4.08 -34.97 8.71
N GLY A 143 -4.23 -34.86 10.02
CA GLY A 143 -4.92 -35.86 10.83
C GLY A 143 -6.42 -35.67 10.66
N LYS A 144 -7.15 -36.63 10.10
CA LYS A 144 -8.61 -36.52 9.91
C LYS A 144 -9.29 -35.95 11.16
N ILE A 145 -9.89 -34.78 11.02
CA ILE A 145 -10.68 -34.10 12.04
C ILE A 145 -11.93 -34.93 12.32
N GLN A 146 -11.82 -35.94 13.19
CA GLN A 146 -12.95 -36.70 13.72
C GLN A 146 -13.25 -36.32 15.17
N ASP A 147 -12.33 -35.59 15.83
CA ASP A 147 -12.47 -35.15 17.20
C ASP A 147 -12.95 -33.69 17.23
N GLU A 148 -14.07 -33.46 17.92
CA GLU A 148 -14.68 -32.13 18.08
C GLU A 148 -13.71 -31.17 18.78
N GLU A 149 -12.88 -31.66 19.71
CA GLU A 149 -11.94 -30.82 20.43
C GLU A 149 -10.81 -30.30 19.51
N LEU A 150 -10.41 -31.10 18.52
CA LEU A 150 -9.45 -30.69 17.50
C LEU A 150 -10.08 -29.65 16.54
N GLU A 151 -11.35 -29.83 16.13
CA GLU A 151 -12.08 -28.82 15.32
C GLU A 151 -12.19 -27.50 16.08
N ARG A 152 -12.51 -27.55 17.37
CA ARG A 152 -12.61 -26.38 18.24
C ARG A 152 -11.30 -25.61 18.32
N ARG A 153 -10.19 -26.32 18.61
CA ARG A 153 -8.85 -25.71 18.66
C ARG A 153 -8.46 -25.09 17.33
N TRP A 154 -8.80 -25.73 16.22
CA TRP A 154 -8.55 -25.19 14.88
C TRP A 154 -9.29 -23.85 14.65
N TRP A 155 -10.57 -23.76 15.02
CA TRP A 155 -11.33 -22.52 14.90
C TRP A 155 -10.80 -21.41 15.81
N ILE A 156 -10.42 -21.73 17.05
CA ILE A 156 -9.83 -20.76 17.97
C ILE A 156 -8.50 -20.23 17.42
N ASN A 157 -7.63 -21.10 16.90
CA ASN A 157 -6.38 -20.68 16.26
C ASN A 157 -6.65 -19.81 15.02
N LYS A 158 -7.66 -20.13 14.22
CA LYS A 158 -8.07 -19.30 13.08
C LYS A 158 -8.56 -17.91 13.52
N ILE A 159 -9.35 -17.83 14.60
CA ILE A 159 -9.81 -16.54 15.16
C ILE A 159 -8.63 -15.73 15.70
N ARG A 160 -7.69 -16.38 16.40
CA ARG A 160 -6.47 -15.72 16.90
C ARG A 160 -5.60 -15.20 15.75
N MET A 161 -5.46 -15.96 14.67
CA MET A 161 -4.74 -15.51 13.49
C MET A 161 -5.42 -14.31 12.83
N ALA A 162 -6.75 -14.36 12.68
CA ALA A 162 -7.53 -13.23 12.18
C ALA A 162 -7.37 -11.99 13.07
N LEU A 163 -7.33 -12.16 14.40
CA LEU A 163 -7.04 -11.09 15.36
C LEU A 163 -5.71 -10.39 15.09
N GLU A 164 -4.62 -11.14 14.94
CA GLU A 164 -3.32 -10.54 14.62
C GLU A 164 -3.33 -9.87 13.24
N ASP A 165 -3.94 -10.51 12.23
CA ASP A 165 -4.09 -9.92 10.90
C ASP A 165 -4.87 -8.60 10.96
N THR A 166 -5.95 -8.50 11.75
CA THR A 166 -6.71 -7.25 11.91
C THR A 166 -5.88 -6.12 12.49
N VAL A 167 -4.99 -6.42 13.43
CA VAL A 167 -4.16 -5.39 14.08
C VAL A 167 -3.14 -4.83 13.08
N ASP A 168 -2.59 -5.69 12.22
CA ASP A 168 -1.68 -5.25 11.16
C ASP A 168 -2.43 -4.50 10.05
N ASP A 169 -3.62 -4.97 9.64
CA ASP A 169 -4.47 -4.29 8.64
C ASP A 169 -4.96 -2.90 9.11
N PHE A 170 -5.25 -2.76 10.41
CA PHE A 170 -5.83 -1.53 10.96
C PHE A 170 -4.93 -0.32 10.75
N GLU A 171 -3.61 -0.47 10.91
CA GLU A 171 -2.63 0.59 10.65
C GLU A 171 -2.71 1.04 9.17
N HIS A 172 -2.80 0.10 8.24
CA HIS A 172 -2.90 0.38 6.81
C HIS A 172 -4.22 1.07 6.44
N ILE A 173 -5.33 0.63 7.03
CA ILE A 173 -6.65 1.21 6.82
C ILE A 173 -6.72 2.65 7.32
N GLU A 174 -6.15 2.94 8.49
CA GLU A 174 -6.13 4.29 9.04
C GLU A 174 -5.29 5.25 8.18
N MET A 175 -4.13 4.79 7.71
CA MET A 175 -3.31 5.56 6.76
C MET A 175 -4.06 5.82 5.45
N GLU A 176 -4.75 4.81 4.90
CA GLU A 176 -5.54 4.97 3.68
C GLU A 176 -6.66 6.00 3.86
N ILE A 177 -7.44 5.91 4.95
CA ILE A 177 -8.50 6.87 5.28
C ILE A 177 -7.92 8.29 5.35
N GLN A 178 -6.77 8.46 6.01
CA GLN A 178 -6.12 9.76 6.14
C GLN A 178 -5.72 10.34 4.78
N ILE A 179 -5.10 9.52 3.93
CA ILE A 179 -4.70 9.92 2.57
C ILE A 179 -5.94 10.29 1.74
N LEU A 180 -6.99 9.47 1.74
CA LEU A 180 -8.22 9.74 0.98
C LEU A 180 -8.93 11.01 1.44
N ARG A 181 -8.96 11.28 2.75
CA ARG A 181 -9.51 12.53 3.30
C ARG A 181 -8.69 13.73 2.87
N SER A 182 -7.36 13.66 2.98
CA SER A 182 -6.48 14.76 2.55
C SER A 182 -6.59 15.04 1.04
N SER A 183 -6.67 13.99 0.21
CA SER A 183 -6.86 14.10 -1.24
C SER A 183 -8.17 14.80 -1.58
N ARG A 184 -9.27 14.43 -0.91
CA ARG A 184 -10.57 15.09 -1.10
C ARG A 184 -10.54 16.58 -0.75
N ILE A 185 -9.85 16.96 0.33
CA ILE A 185 -9.71 18.36 0.74
C ILE A 185 -8.87 19.13 -0.29
N GLN A 186 -7.78 18.56 -0.79
CA GLN A 186 -6.95 19.18 -1.82
C GLN A 186 -7.71 19.42 -3.13
N LEU A 187 -8.53 18.47 -3.57
CA LEU A 187 -9.37 18.62 -4.76
C LEU A 187 -10.41 19.74 -4.58
N GLN A 188 -11.07 19.80 -3.42
CA GLN A 188 -12.05 20.86 -3.12
C GLN A 188 -11.40 22.24 -3.03
N GLY A 189 -10.24 22.35 -2.38
CA GLY A 189 -9.48 23.61 -2.31
C GLY A 189 -9.06 24.13 -3.69
N ASN A 190 -8.63 23.23 -4.59
CA ASN A 190 -8.28 23.60 -5.96
C ASN A 190 -9.49 24.09 -6.78
N GLU A 191 -10.68 23.54 -6.55
CA GLU A 191 -11.91 24.01 -7.19
C GLU A 191 -12.29 25.43 -6.71
N GLU A 192 -12.23 25.67 -5.40
CA GLU A 192 -12.49 27.00 -4.82
C GLU A 192 -11.48 28.05 -5.30
N ASP A 193 -10.19 27.69 -5.37
CA ASP A 193 -9.13 28.54 -5.89
C ASP A 193 -9.28 28.81 -7.39
N ALA A 194 -9.68 27.81 -8.19
CA ALA A 194 -9.96 27.96 -9.61
C ALA A 194 -11.18 28.85 -9.87
N ILE A 195 -12.25 28.70 -9.08
CA ILE A 195 -13.44 29.56 -9.16
C ILE A 195 -13.09 31.00 -8.75
N THR A 196 -12.28 31.17 -7.70
CA THR A 196 -11.85 32.49 -7.23
C THR A 196 -10.97 33.18 -8.27
N LYS A 197 -9.97 32.48 -8.82
CA LYS A 197 -9.13 32.98 -9.91
C LYS A 197 -9.96 33.31 -11.16
N GLY A 198 -10.91 32.47 -11.54
CA GLY A 198 -11.82 32.71 -12.67
C GLY A 198 -12.70 33.95 -12.50
N LYS A 199 -13.22 34.18 -11.28
CA LYS A 199 -13.96 35.40 -10.95
C LYS A 199 -13.06 36.64 -10.95
N GLU A 200 -11.82 36.50 -10.50
CA GLU A 200 -10.84 37.60 -10.48
C GLU A 200 -10.37 37.97 -11.89
N THR A 201 -10.17 36.99 -12.78
CA THR A 201 -9.86 37.23 -14.20
C THR A 201 -11.03 37.91 -14.92
N LEU A 202 -12.26 37.45 -14.69
CA LEU A 202 -13.46 38.10 -15.25
C LEU A 202 -13.59 39.56 -14.78
N ARG A 203 -13.33 39.82 -13.49
CA ARG A 203 -13.38 41.18 -12.92
C ARG A 203 -12.28 42.10 -13.49
N LYS A 204 -11.07 41.57 -13.74
CA LYS A 204 -9.99 42.31 -14.42
C LYS A 204 -10.31 42.60 -15.88
N GLU A 205 -10.93 41.66 -16.60
CA GLU A 205 -11.37 41.88 -17.98
C GLU A 205 -12.51 42.92 -18.07
N GLU A 206 -13.43 42.93 -17.11
CA GLU A 206 -14.48 43.96 -17.04
C GLU A 206 -13.91 45.35 -16.72
N GLN A 207 -12.94 45.44 -15.80
CA GLN A 207 -12.24 46.70 -15.51
C GLN A 207 -11.41 47.20 -16.70
N GLY A 208 -10.70 46.30 -17.40
CA GLY A 208 -9.94 46.64 -18.61
C GLY A 208 -10.81 47.09 -19.79
N LYS A 209 -12.11 46.76 -19.81
CA LYS A 209 -13.07 47.28 -20.79
C LYS A 209 -13.60 48.68 -20.43
N GLN A 210 -13.62 49.05 -19.15
CA GLN A 210 -14.07 50.38 -18.72
C GLN A 210 -12.96 51.44 -18.78
N ASP A 211 -11.70 51.05 -18.72
CA ASP A 211 -10.54 51.92 -18.97
C ASP A 211 -10.37 52.18 -20.49
N HIS A 212 -11.39 52.76 -21.10
CA HIS A 212 -11.30 53.38 -22.41
C HIS A 212 -10.46 54.66 -22.31
N ASN A 213 -9.12 54.55 -22.43
CA ASN A 213 -8.27 55.45 -23.23
C ASN A 213 -6.74 55.30 -23.05
N THR A 214 -6.22 54.09 -22.82
CA THR A 214 -4.77 53.88 -22.95
C THR A 214 -4.48 52.68 -23.84
N TRP A 215 -4.06 53.01 -25.06
CA TRP A 215 -3.36 52.17 -26.04
C TRP A 215 -4.20 51.29 -26.97
N LYS A 216 -5.13 51.93 -27.70
CA LYS A 216 -5.46 51.46 -29.05
C LYS A 216 -4.31 51.80 -29.98
N LEU A 217 -3.37 50.88 -30.15
CA LEU A 217 -2.59 50.81 -31.38
C LEU A 217 -3.48 50.09 -32.40
N ASP A 218 -4.09 50.87 -33.28
CA ASP A 218 -4.74 50.46 -34.53
C ASP A 218 -5.69 49.26 -34.46
N LEU A 219 -6.96 49.56 -34.15
CA LEU A 219 -8.07 48.85 -34.79
C LEU A 219 -8.21 49.36 -36.24
N LEU A 220 -7.15 49.18 -37.06
CA LEU A 220 -7.25 49.28 -38.51
C LEU A 220 -7.74 47.93 -39.01
N SER A 221 -9.04 47.82 -39.18
CA SER A 221 -9.69 46.79 -39.98
C SER A 221 -9.21 46.88 -41.44
N LYS A 222 -8.04 46.33 -41.73
CA LYS A 222 -7.59 46.08 -43.10
C LYS A 222 -7.11 44.65 -43.21
N GLU A 223 -8.04 43.77 -43.57
CA GLU A 223 -7.95 42.31 -43.58
C GLU A 223 -6.99 41.72 -44.64
N THR A 224 -6.02 42.48 -45.15
CA THR A 224 -5.10 42.00 -46.18
C THR A 224 -3.65 42.16 -45.75
N LEU A 225 -3.07 41.06 -45.24
CA LEU A 225 -1.65 40.92 -44.90
C LEU A 225 -0.74 41.00 -46.15
N LEU A 226 -1.32 40.84 -47.34
CA LEU A 226 -0.66 40.77 -48.63
C LEU A 226 -1.34 41.73 -49.61
N ASP A 227 -0.55 42.42 -50.43
CA ASP A 227 -1.05 43.13 -51.61
C ASP A 227 -1.54 42.09 -52.65
N PRO A 228 -2.49 42.37 -53.57
CA PRO A 228 -2.87 41.51 -54.70
C PRO A 228 -1.72 40.91 -55.54
N LYS A 229 -0.48 41.38 -55.36
CA LYS A 229 0.75 40.81 -55.94
C LYS A 229 1.53 39.91 -54.98
N ASN A 230 0.90 39.45 -53.88
CA ASN A 230 1.47 38.61 -52.82
C ASN A 230 2.75 39.16 -52.17
N ARG A 231 2.83 40.48 -51.98
CA ARG A 231 3.94 41.12 -51.25
C ARG A 231 3.50 41.45 -49.82
N PRO A 232 4.26 41.05 -48.79
CA PRO A 232 3.95 41.38 -47.41
C PRO A 232 4.18 42.87 -47.18
N ILE A 233 3.13 43.55 -46.71
CA ILE A 233 3.08 45.02 -46.55
C ILE A 233 3.61 45.44 -45.17
N GLN A 234 3.87 44.48 -44.28
CA GLN A 234 4.44 44.70 -42.96
C GLN A 234 5.82 44.03 -42.83
N PRO A 235 6.80 44.70 -42.19
CA PRO A 235 8.08 44.08 -41.89
C PRO A 235 7.89 42.99 -40.83
N PHE A 236 8.26 41.75 -41.15
CA PHE A 236 8.29 40.65 -40.20
C PHE A 236 9.74 40.20 -39.96
N THR A 237 10.04 39.80 -38.73
CA THR A 237 11.33 39.22 -38.38
C THR A 237 11.25 37.71 -38.56
N ILE A 238 12.10 37.13 -39.40
CA ILE A 238 12.21 35.68 -39.53
C ILE A 238 12.92 35.17 -38.27
N VAL A 239 12.15 34.61 -37.34
CA VAL A 239 12.70 33.90 -36.18
C VAL A 239 13.02 32.47 -36.64
N SER A 240 14.28 32.07 -36.57
CA SER A 240 14.82 30.81 -37.10
C SER A 240 14.27 29.52 -36.47
N ASP A 241 13.37 29.62 -35.48
CA ASP A 241 13.30 28.62 -34.42
C ASP A 241 11.88 28.12 -34.12
N ARG A 242 11.06 28.01 -35.15
CA ARG A 242 9.81 27.22 -35.07
C ARG A 242 10.09 25.74 -34.75
N ASN A 243 11.28 25.23 -35.10
CA ASN A 243 11.72 23.87 -34.82
C ASN A 243 12.22 23.64 -33.38
N THR A 244 12.65 24.67 -32.65
CA THR A 244 13.08 24.49 -31.24
C THR A 244 11.89 24.40 -30.32
N THR A 245 10.84 25.18 -30.61
CA THR A 245 9.56 25.09 -29.87
C THR A 245 8.93 23.71 -30.04
N SER A 246 8.92 23.11 -31.24
CA SER A 246 8.35 21.77 -31.46
C SER A 246 9.12 20.64 -30.77
N LYS A 247 10.43 20.79 -30.55
CA LYS A 247 11.25 19.79 -29.85
C LYS A 247 10.94 19.73 -28.35
N ASN A 248 10.54 20.84 -27.75
CA ASN A 248 10.28 20.92 -26.30
C ASN A 248 8.87 20.48 -25.88
N VAL A 249 7.97 20.15 -26.83
CA VAL A 249 6.59 19.73 -26.53
C VAL A 249 6.49 18.24 -26.19
N PHE A 250 7.47 17.42 -26.60
CA PHE A 250 7.50 15.97 -26.36
C PHE A 250 8.63 15.56 -25.40
N GLY A 251 8.83 16.33 -24.33
CA GLY A 251 9.75 15.98 -23.25
C GLY A 251 9.12 15.03 -22.22
N PRO A 252 9.92 14.22 -21.50
CA PRO A 252 9.44 13.46 -20.35
C PRO A 252 8.92 14.40 -19.25
N GLY A 253 7.85 14.02 -18.56
CA GLY A 253 7.21 14.81 -17.48
C GLY A 253 8.01 14.89 -16.17
N TYR A 254 9.29 14.57 -16.20
CA TYR A 254 10.21 14.64 -15.06
C TYR A 254 11.46 15.45 -15.45
N ASN A 255 12.06 16.12 -14.47
CA ASN A 255 13.29 16.88 -14.69
C ASN A 255 14.42 15.90 -14.99
N LEU A 256 14.96 15.97 -16.20
CA LEU A 256 16.16 15.22 -16.58
C LEU A 256 17.38 15.77 -15.81
N PRO A 257 18.33 14.91 -15.42
CA PRO A 257 19.60 15.37 -14.88
C PRO A 257 20.27 16.35 -15.84
N THR A 258 20.59 17.54 -15.35
CA THR A 258 21.20 18.61 -16.15
C THR A 258 22.72 18.49 -16.21
N MET A 259 23.30 17.58 -15.41
CA MET A 259 24.74 17.38 -15.29
C MET A 259 25.07 15.91 -15.51
N SER A 260 26.26 15.66 -16.05
CA SER A 260 26.76 14.29 -16.19
C SER A 260 27.11 13.69 -14.82
N VAL A 261 27.18 12.37 -14.73
CA VAL A 261 27.54 11.67 -13.48
C VAL A 261 28.91 12.10 -12.98
N ASP A 262 29.87 12.27 -13.89
CA ASP A 262 31.23 12.69 -13.56
C ASP A 262 31.26 14.13 -13.03
N GLU A 263 30.50 15.03 -13.67
CA GLU A 263 30.41 16.43 -13.27
C GLU A 263 29.72 16.59 -11.90
N TYR A 264 28.70 15.76 -11.62
CA TYR A 264 28.06 15.69 -10.32
C TYR A 264 29.01 15.17 -9.23
N LEU A 265 29.81 14.13 -9.53
CA LEU A 265 30.82 13.62 -8.61
C LEU A 265 31.86 14.69 -8.28
N ASP A 266 32.35 15.43 -9.27
CA ASP A 266 33.29 16.54 -9.07
C ASP A 266 32.72 17.67 -8.19
N GLU A 267 31.43 17.98 -8.33
CA GLU A 267 30.74 18.93 -7.45
C GLU A 267 30.63 18.41 -6.01
N GLU A 268 30.29 17.13 -5.81
CA GLU A 268 30.23 16.52 -4.48
C GLU A 268 31.63 16.38 -3.85
N TYR A 269 32.68 16.11 -4.65
CA TYR A 269 34.09 16.18 -4.21
C TYR A 269 34.45 17.58 -3.71
N LYS A 270 34.06 18.63 -4.44
CA LYS A 270 34.28 20.03 -4.01
C LYS A 270 33.49 20.39 -2.76
N ARG A 271 32.29 19.81 -2.58
CA ARG A 271 31.45 20.01 -1.39
C ARG A 271 31.93 19.18 -0.19
N GLY A 272 32.93 18.32 -0.37
CA GLY A 272 33.48 17.47 0.70
C GLY A 272 32.50 16.42 1.21
N ASN A 273 31.51 16.06 0.40
CA ASN A 273 30.42 15.15 0.78
C ASN A 273 30.70 13.69 0.37
N ILE A 274 31.88 13.45 -0.23
CA ILE A 274 32.34 12.13 -0.62
C ILE A 274 33.36 11.63 0.39
N ILE A 275 33.06 10.49 1.01
CA ILE A 275 33.91 9.86 2.01
C ILE A 275 35.11 9.27 1.27
N SER A 276 36.30 9.82 1.50
CA SER A 276 37.54 9.24 0.98
C SER A 276 37.91 8.01 1.80
N GLN A 277 38.42 6.97 1.16
CA GLN A 277 38.96 5.78 1.83
C GLN A 277 40.14 6.12 2.77
N LYS A 278 40.76 7.31 2.64
CA LYS A 278 41.76 7.80 3.60
C LYS A 278 41.17 8.26 4.94
N ASP A 279 39.89 8.61 4.98
CA ASP A 279 39.21 9.07 6.20
C ASP A 279 38.65 7.88 7.01
N ASN A 280 38.45 6.73 6.35
CA ASN A 280 38.35 5.42 6.99
C ASN A 280 39.73 4.75 6.96
N GLN A 281 40.70 5.34 7.66
CA GLN A 281 41.70 4.49 8.27
C GLN A 281 40.93 3.63 9.28
N ASP A 282 40.51 2.44 8.84
CA ASP A 282 40.43 1.32 9.75
C ASP A 282 41.69 1.42 10.60
N GLN A 283 41.52 1.54 11.92
CA GLN A 283 42.62 1.19 12.80
C GLN A 283 43.04 -0.19 12.33
N GLU A 284 44.17 -0.27 11.62
CA GLU A 284 44.89 -1.49 11.41
C GLU A 284 45.07 -2.04 12.82
N GLY A 285 44.19 -2.99 13.17
CA GLY A 285 44.42 -3.89 14.28
C GLY A 285 45.84 -4.37 14.07
N SER A 286 46.66 -4.11 15.09
CA SER A 286 48.03 -4.56 15.21
C SER A 286 48.26 -5.83 14.41
N ALA A 287 49.19 -5.75 13.47
CA ALA A 287 49.66 -6.87 12.67
C ALA A 287 50.45 -7.90 13.52
N ASP A 288 50.03 -8.18 14.76
CA ASP A 288 50.86 -8.89 15.75
C ASP A 288 50.08 -9.67 16.84
N ASP A 289 48.82 -10.05 16.63
CA ASP A 289 48.17 -11.06 17.49
C ASP A 289 47.82 -12.32 16.68
N GLU A 290 48.86 -13.03 16.22
CA GLU A 290 48.80 -14.42 15.75
C GLU A 290 48.76 -15.43 16.93
N GLU A 291 48.34 -15.02 18.13
CA GLU A 291 48.31 -15.87 19.33
C GLU A 291 46.91 -16.33 19.76
N ASP A 292 45.85 -15.87 19.11
CA ASP A 292 44.47 -16.33 19.38
C ASP A 292 44.01 -17.33 18.30
N ASP A 293 44.24 -18.63 18.57
CA ASP A 293 43.91 -19.75 17.69
C ASP A 293 42.45 -19.70 17.18
N GLU A 294 41.52 -19.16 17.98
CA GLU A 294 40.10 -19.03 17.62
C GLU A 294 39.86 -18.04 16.47
N ILE A 295 40.63 -16.94 16.40
CA ILE A 295 40.49 -15.91 15.36
C ILE A 295 41.07 -16.41 14.04
N ALA A 296 42.19 -17.13 14.10
CA ALA A 296 42.80 -17.77 12.93
C ALA A 296 41.86 -18.82 12.33
N ASP A 297 41.26 -19.69 13.15
CA ASP A 297 40.31 -20.70 12.70
C ASP A 297 39.05 -20.08 12.07
N ALA A 298 38.49 -19.04 12.69
CA ALA A 298 37.33 -18.33 12.15
C ALA A 298 37.61 -17.69 10.78
N LYS A 299 38.80 -17.10 10.60
CA LYS A 299 39.23 -16.52 9.32
C LYS A 299 39.36 -17.60 8.24
N THR A 300 39.91 -18.75 8.61
CA THR A 300 40.10 -19.89 7.70
C THR A 300 38.76 -20.51 7.29
N MET A 301 37.82 -20.66 8.23
CA MET A 301 36.46 -21.12 7.95
C MET A 301 35.68 -20.17 7.06
N LYS A 302 35.81 -18.86 7.28
CA LYS A 302 35.18 -17.83 6.45
C LYS A 302 35.73 -17.83 5.02
N ALA A 303 37.04 -17.99 4.85
CA ALA A 303 37.66 -18.09 3.54
C ALA A 303 37.17 -19.32 2.77
N ARG A 304 37.12 -20.50 3.43
CA ARG A 304 36.57 -21.73 2.84
C ARG A 304 35.12 -21.57 2.40
N TYR A 305 34.28 -20.98 3.25
CA TYR A 305 32.88 -20.70 2.92
C TYR A 305 32.76 -19.80 1.67
N TRP A 306 33.69 -18.87 1.51
CA TRP A 306 33.69 -17.93 0.40
C TRP A 306 34.15 -18.54 -0.92
N ASP A 307 35.11 -19.45 -0.85
CA ASP A 307 35.48 -20.29 -2.00
C ASP A 307 34.32 -21.20 -2.42
N GLU A 308 33.68 -21.89 -1.45
CA GLU A 308 32.54 -22.79 -1.71
C GLU A 308 31.34 -22.05 -2.31
N TYR A 309 31.06 -20.84 -1.82
CA TYR A 309 30.01 -19.98 -2.38
C TYR A 309 30.33 -19.52 -3.80
N THR A 310 31.59 -19.14 -4.07
CA THR A 310 32.01 -18.66 -5.39
C THR A 310 31.98 -19.79 -6.42
N GLU A 311 32.36 -21.01 -6.01
CA GLU A 311 32.29 -22.21 -6.84
C GLU A 311 30.83 -22.62 -7.12
N ALA A 312 29.95 -22.51 -6.12
CA ALA A 312 28.51 -22.75 -6.29
C ALA A 312 27.80 -21.68 -7.13
N ASN A 313 28.35 -20.46 -7.22
CA ASN A 313 27.75 -19.32 -7.92
C ASN A 313 28.68 -18.78 -9.02
N PRO A 314 28.89 -19.53 -10.11
CA PRO A 314 29.73 -19.07 -11.21
C PRO A 314 29.16 -17.80 -11.84
N ARG A 315 30.03 -16.85 -12.16
CA ARG A 315 29.65 -15.59 -12.81
C ARG A 315 28.85 -15.87 -14.08
N GLY A 316 27.64 -15.32 -14.15
CA GLY A 316 26.72 -15.48 -15.28
C GLY A 316 25.64 -16.55 -15.08
N SER A 317 25.59 -17.26 -13.95
CA SER A 317 24.55 -18.26 -13.63
C SER A 317 23.11 -17.73 -13.78
N GLY A 318 22.87 -16.43 -13.53
CA GLY A 318 21.56 -15.78 -13.67
C GLY A 318 21.16 -15.36 -15.09
N ASN A 319 22.08 -15.31 -16.06
CA ASN A 319 21.80 -14.79 -17.41
C ASN A 319 21.62 -15.89 -18.48
N THR A 320 21.58 -17.17 -18.09
CA THR A 320 21.51 -18.31 -19.02
C THR A 320 20.09 -18.73 -19.39
N MET A 321 19.07 -18.23 -18.69
CA MET A 321 17.70 -18.73 -18.83
C MET A 321 16.77 -17.86 -19.71
N VAL A 322 17.14 -16.61 -20.01
CA VAL A 322 16.20 -15.66 -20.68
C VAL A 322 16.71 -15.09 -22.01
N ASN A 323 17.96 -15.35 -22.42
CA ASN A 323 18.45 -14.86 -23.72
C ASN A 323 19.04 -15.99 -24.57
N ARG A 324 18.18 -16.86 -25.11
CA ARG A 324 18.46 -17.60 -26.34
C ARG A 324 17.71 -16.85 -27.45
N GLY A 325 18.48 -16.21 -28.33
CA GLY A 325 17.97 -15.43 -29.46
C GLY A 325 17.18 -16.25 -30.46
#